data_AF-A0A421JLU9-F1
#
_entry.id   AF-A0A421JLU9-F1
#
_cell.length_a   1.000
_cell.length_b   1.000
_cell.length_c   1.000
_cell.angle_alpha   90.00
_cell.angle_beta   90.00
_cell.angle_gamma   90.00
#
_symmetry.space_group_name_H-M   'P 1'
#
loop_
_entity.id
_entity.type
_entity.pdbx_description
1 polymer ?
#
loop_
_entity_poly.entity_id
_entity_poly.type
_entity_poly.pdbx_seq_one_letter_code
_entity_poly.pdbx_strand_id
1 'polypeptide(L)'
;MDATPDIFATLDTSLLEIFQRGQLVEHLRNLPPQEQSRRIQELSRALRDHQPQSSSTAATSPQVKYIYFIWLWNYIPLLVINFTKIKQDITVANVLDYTFDTITKMVIFSLRVVRFTVFVVTSLVYFHRILRIFFVFCDVMTFSNHFMRDAFTYILQDASGMLKQHEIIMNNEGNVLYFLKNADNNGMSSWNVLYSAIYNTVSATLVTDCIKIDDSTNVTCQLVTDSLIFKLSQVITTYYPSLNSPTGSTVLKLSTLLLYMLYAILGDIICINVWFFCMYNFLDRAVKYKQIFVNLRGIVWKSLVRYLI
;
A
#
# COMPACT_ATOMS: atom_id res chain seq x y z
N MET A 1 12.47 30.66 -30.66
CA MET A 1 11.27 30.22 -29.93
C MET A 1 11.59 30.31 -28.46
N ASP A 2 10.80 31.11 -27.75
CA ASP A 2 11.05 31.59 -26.39
C ASP A 2 11.23 30.45 -25.38
N ALA A 3 12.35 30.51 -24.65
CA ALA A 3 12.59 29.68 -23.48
C ALA A 3 11.78 30.27 -22.33
N THR A 4 10.61 29.69 -22.05
CA THR A 4 9.93 29.94 -20.79
C THR A 4 10.82 29.43 -19.65
N PRO A 5 11.25 30.28 -18.72
CA PRO A 5 12.06 29.84 -17.59
C PRO A 5 11.26 28.84 -16.76
N ASP A 6 11.88 27.72 -16.44
CA ASP A 6 11.25 26.64 -15.69
C ASP A 6 11.06 27.10 -14.23
N ILE A 7 9.85 27.60 -13.93
CA ILE A 7 9.48 28.25 -12.67
C ILE A 7 9.65 27.28 -11.49
N PHE A 8 9.45 25.99 -11.71
CA PHE A 8 9.58 24.97 -10.67
C PHE A 8 11.03 24.69 -10.28
N ALA A 9 11.95 24.71 -11.25
CA ALA A 9 13.38 24.55 -10.97
C ALA A 9 13.93 25.74 -10.18
N THR A 10 13.47 26.96 -10.50
CA THR A 10 13.83 28.18 -9.76
C THR A 10 13.18 28.22 -8.37
N LEU A 11 11.94 27.74 -8.22
CA LEU A 11 11.30 27.63 -6.90
C LEU A 11 12.02 26.63 -5.98
N ASP A 12 12.38 25.45 -6.48
CA ASP A 12 13.06 24.44 -5.67
C ASP A 12 14.46 24.90 -5.24
N THR A 13 15.20 25.56 -6.14
CA THR A 13 16.51 26.14 -5.77
C THR A 13 16.38 27.27 -4.75
N SER A 14 15.35 28.11 -4.86
CA SER A 14 15.16 29.23 -3.92
C SER A 14 14.68 28.76 -2.54
N LEU A 15 13.81 27.74 -2.46
CA LEU A 15 13.42 27.13 -1.20
C LEU A 15 14.61 26.45 -0.52
N LEU A 16 15.42 25.70 -1.27
CA LEU A 16 16.61 25.05 -0.73
C LEU A 16 17.64 26.07 -0.22
N GLU A 17 17.81 27.19 -0.92
CA GLU A 17 18.69 28.28 -0.51
C GLU A 17 18.17 29.00 0.75
N ILE A 18 16.85 29.23 0.86
CA ILE A 18 16.21 29.83 2.04
C ILE A 18 16.36 28.91 3.27
N PHE A 19 16.13 27.60 3.10
CA PHE A 19 16.31 26.62 4.18
C PHE A 19 17.76 26.50 4.63
N GLN A 20 18.71 26.55 3.69
CA GLN A 20 20.14 26.56 4.01
C GLN A 20 20.57 27.84 4.74
N ARG A 21 20.07 29.02 4.33
CA ARG A 21 20.39 30.29 5.02
C ARG A 21 19.88 30.34 6.47
N GLY A 22 18.68 29.82 6.74
CA GLY A 22 18.11 29.81 8.10
C GLY A 22 18.93 28.99 9.10
N GLN A 23 19.32 27.77 8.73
CA GLN A 23 20.11 26.90 9.60
C GLN A 23 21.57 27.33 9.72
N LEU A 24 22.15 27.91 8.66
CA LEU A 24 23.55 28.33 8.64
C LEU A 24 23.79 29.58 9.51
N VAL A 25 22.85 30.52 9.55
CA VAL A 25 22.95 31.74 10.39
C VAL A 25 22.94 31.40 11.88
N GLU A 26 22.09 30.46 12.30
CA GLU A 26 22.03 29.95 13.68
C GLU A 26 23.35 29.27 14.07
N HIS A 27 23.93 28.49 13.15
CA HIS A 27 25.19 27.77 13.38
C HIS A 27 26.38 28.73 13.43
N LEU A 28 26.43 29.73 12.53
CA LEU A 28 27.49 30.73 12.49
C LEU A 28 27.49 31.61 13.74
N ARG A 29 26.33 31.99 14.26
CA ARG A 29 26.18 32.90 15.42
C ARG A 29 26.91 32.41 16.70
N ASN A 30 27.10 31.10 16.84
CA ASN A 30 27.76 30.49 18.00
C ASN A 30 29.29 30.34 17.85
N LEU A 31 29.87 30.73 16.71
CA LEU A 31 31.31 30.67 16.47
C LEU A 31 32.01 32.02 16.70
N PRO A 32 33.31 32.02 17.08
CA PRO A 32 34.11 33.24 17.19
C PRO A 32 34.19 34.01 15.85
N PRO A 33 34.30 35.35 15.86
CA PRO A 33 34.19 36.19 14.67
C PRO A 33 35.28 35.91 13.60
N GLN A 34 36.43 35.36 14.01
CA GLN A 34 37.50 34.96 13.08
C GLN A 34 37.19 33.65 12.34
N GLU A 35 36.48 32.71 12.97
CA GLU A 35 36.09 31.44 12.33
C GLU A 35 34.83 31.61 11.49
N GLN A 36 33.93 32.51 11.89
CA GLN A 36 32.78 32.91 11.08
C GLN A 36 33.20 33.45 9.72
N SER A 37 34.16 34.39 9.69
CA SER A 37 34.60 34.99 8.43
C SER A 37 35.26 33.97 7.51
N ARG A 38 36.07 33.05 8.06
CA ARG A 38 36.68 31.95 7.31
C ARG A 38 35.65 30.98 6.73
N ARG A 39 34.67 30.55 7.53
CA ARG A 39 33.60 29.62 7.09
C ARG A 39 32.69 30.27 6.05
N ILE A 40 32.35 31.55 6.23
CA ILE A 40 31.61 32.33 5.22
C ILE A 40 32.41 32.43 3.92
N GLN A 41 33.74 32.61 4.00
CA GLN A 41 34.60 32.66 2.82
C GLN A 41 34.68 31.30 2.10
N GLU A 42 34.79 30.20 2.84
CA GLU A 42 34.75 28.83 2.30
C GLU A 42 33.39 28.52 1.66
N LEU A 43 32.30 28.94 2.28
CA LEU A 43 30.94 28.76 1.77
C LEU A 43 30.68 29.62 0.52
N SER A 44 31.20 30.86 0.50
CA SER A 44 31.14 31.74 -0.68
C SER A 44 31.95 31.18 -1.85
N ARG A 45 33.06 30.48 -1.58
CA ARG A 45 33.83 29.74 -2.59
C ARG A 45 33.06 28.52 -3.10
N ALA A 46 32.49 27.71 -2.19
CA ALA A 46 31.72 26.53 -2.57
C ALA A 46 30.45 26.90 -3.35
N LEU A 47 29.78 27.99 -2.99
CA LEU A 47 28.66 28.54 -3.74
C LEU A 47 29.11 29.10 -5.09
N ARG A 48 30.28 29.73 -5.18
CA ARG A 48 30.82 30.22 -6.45
C ARG A 48 31.21 29.08 -7.41
N ASP A 49 31.66 27.95 -6.88
CA ASP A 49 31.91 26.72 -7.65
C ASP A 49 30.61 26.02 -8.08
N HIS A 50 29.50 26.21 -7.34
CA HIS A 50 28.20 25.61 -7.64
C HIS A 50 27.18 26.53 -8.30
N GLN A 51 27.45 27.83 -8.43
CA GLN A 51 26.55 28.77 -9.08
C GLN A 51 26.67 28.59 -10.61
N PRO A 52 25.62 28.09 -11.30
CA PRO A 52 25.63 28.08 -12.75
C PRO A 52 25.70 29.53 -13.21
N GLN A 53 26.69 29.86 -14.06
CA GLN A 53 26.89 31.19 -14.64
C GLN A 53 25.62 31.68 -15.36
N SER A 54 24.74 32.35 -14.63
CA SER A 54 23.61 33.09 -15.17
C SER A 54 24.06 34.53 -15.44
N SER A 55 24.98 34.73 -16.38
CA SER A 55 25.16 35.98 -17.11
C SER A 55 26.13 35.77 -18.26
N SER A 56 25.59 35.76 -19.49
CA SER A 56 26.21 36.27 -20.71
C SER A 56 27.72 36.10 -20.85
N THR A 57 28.13 35.00 -21.49
CA THR A 57 29.09 34.86 -22.62
C THR A 57 29.70 33.47 -22.51
N ALA A 58 29.14 32.52 -23.25
CA ALA A 58 29.52 31.11 -23.20
C ALA A 58 30.92 30.87 -23.76
N ALA A 59 31.93 30.88 -22.88
CA ALA A 59 33.21 30.22 -23.10
C ALA A 59 33.29 29.03 -22.14
N THR A 60 32.58 27.95 -22.49
CA THR A 60 32.70 26.64 -21.85
C THR A 60 34.14 26.13 -21.99
N SER A 61 34.86 26.05 -20.87
CA SER A 61 35.86 25.00 -20.71
C SER A 61 35.11 23.65 -20.77
N PRO A 62 35.37 22.79 -21.77
CA PRO A 62 34.54 21.63 -21.98
C PRO A 62 34.81 20.62 -20.87
N GLN A 63 33.80 20.34 -20.04
CA GLN A 63 33.77 19.05 -19.36
C GLN A 63 33.67 17.97 -20.43
N VAL A 64 34.81 17.36 -20.75
CA VAL A 64 34.91 16.36 -21.82
C VAL A 64 34.22 15.08 -21.35
N LYS A 65 32.96 14.90 -21.78
CA LYS A 65 32.13 13.72 -21.49
C LYS A 65 32.70 12.48 -22.22
N TYR A 66 32.79 11.34 -21.53
CA TYR A 66 33.27 10.07 -22.10
C TYR A 66 32.38 9.57 -23.25
N ILE A 67 31.08 9.88 -23.15
CA ILE A 67 30.05 9.54 -24.14
C ILE A 67 29.26 10.82 -24.41
N TYR A 68 29.14 11.19 -25.68
CA TYR A 68 28.28 12.29 -26.09
C TYR A 68 27.59 11.96 -27.40
N PHE A 69 26.43 12.57 -27.62
CA PHE A 69 25.66 12.41 -28.85
C PHE A 69 25.92 13.59 -29.78
N ILE A 70 26.29 13.30 -31.02
CA ILE A 70 26.34 14.28 -32.11
C ILE A 70 25.10 14.07 -32.98
N TRP A 71 24.35 15.13 -33.22
CA TRP A 71 23.17 15.06 -34.06
C TRP A 71 23.55 15.25 -35.53
N LEU A 72 23.35 14.22 -36.36
CA LEU A 72 23.51 14.32 -37.80
C LEU A 72 22.19 14.85 -38.39
N TRP A 73 22.28 15.96 -39.13
CA TRP A 73 21.14 16.63 -39.75
C TRP A 73 19.97 16.92 -38.80
N ASN A 74 20.21 17.15 -37.50
CA ASN A 74 19.17 17.35 -36.48
C ASN A 74 18.12 16.22 -36.32
N TYR A 75 18.25 15.10 -37.04
CA TYR A 75 17.28 14.00 -37.00
C TYR A 75 17.85 12.71 -36.41
N ILE A 76 19.17 12.48 -36.48
CA ILE A 76 19.77 11.20 -36.05
C ILE A 76 20.83 11.45 -34.98
N PRO A 77 20.63 11.02 -33.72
CA PRO A 77 21.65 11.10 -32.68
C PRO A 77 22.69 9.97 -32.88
N LEU A 78 23.90 10.34 -33.30
CA LEU A 78 25.05 9.44 -33.35
C LEU A 78 25.79 9.49 -32.01
N LEU A 79 25.92 8.33 -31.37
CA LEU A 79 26.70 8.16 -30.15
C LEU A 79 28.19 8.12 -30.50
N VAL A 80 28.95 9.09 -29.98
CA VAL A 80 30.41 9.17 -30.15
C VAL A 80 31.08 8.90 -28.81
N ILE A 81 31.94 7.88 -28.80
CA ILE A 81 32.70 7.46 -27.63
C ILE A 81 34.14 7.95 -27.79
N ASN A 82 34.67 8.66 -26.80
CA ASN A 82 36.05 9.14 -26.84
C ASN A 82 37.03 8.09 -26.27
N PHE A 83 37.47 7.17 -27.12
CA PHE A 83 38.36 6.05 -26.75
C PHE A 83 39.73 6.49 -26.24
N THR A 84 40.20 7.68 -26.61
CA THR A 84 41.54 8.18 -26.25
C THR A 84 41.63 8.54 -24.77
N LYS A 85 40.58 9.15 -24.20
CA LYS A 85 40.50 9.43 -22.76
C LYS A 85 40.25 8.16 -21.95
N ILE A 86 39.41 7.26 -22.44
CA ILE A 86 39.19 5.95 -21.81
C ILE A 86 40.52 5.21 -21.66
N LYS A 87 41.39 5.24 -22.67
CA LYS A 87 42.73 4.64 -22.59
C LYS A 87 43.68 5.34 -21.61
N GLN A 88 43.53 6.65 -21.40
CA GLN A 88 44.36 7.43 -20.47
C GLN A 88 43.94 7.26 -19.01
N ASP A 89 42.65 7.03 -18.74
CA ASP A 89 42.11 6.85 -17.38
C ASP A 89 42.04 5.37 -16.94
N ILE A 90 42.18 4.41 -17.86
CA ILE A 90 42.35 2.97 -17.57
C ILE A 90 43.77 2.74 -17.04
N THR A 91 43.96 3.02 -15.75
CA THR A 91 45.06 2.47 -14.96
C THR A 91 44.53 1.22 -14.24
N VAL A 92 45.37 0.18 -14.06
CA VAL A 92 44.96 -1.10 -13.44
C VAL A 92 44.32 -0.88 -12.05
N ALA A 93 44.82 0.11 -11.30
CA ALA A 93 44.24 0.50 -10.00
C ALA A 93 42.81 1.05 -10.13
N ASN A 94 42.55 1.95 -11.07
CA ASN A 94 41.20 2.50 -11.29
C ASN A 94 40.22 1.43 -11.77
N VAL A 95 40.64 0.52 -12.65
CA VAL A 95 39.79 -0.59 -13.10
C VAL A 95 39.41 -1.49 -11.92
N LEU A 96 40.38 -1.82 -11.06
CA LEU A 96 40.11 -2.60 -9.85
C LEU A 96 39.13 -1.87 -8.93
N ASP A 97 39.35 -0.59 -8.64
CA ASP A 97 38.46 0.21 -7.79
C ASP A 97 37.03 0.29 -8.36
N TYR A 98 36.87 0.52 -9.68
CA TYR A 98 35.56 0.52 -10.32
C TYR A 98 34.89 -0.86 -10.29
N THR A 99 35.66 -1.94 -10.44
CA THR A 99 35.10 -3.30 -10.34
C THR A 99 34.65 -3.62 -8.91
N PHE A 100 35.46 -3.28 -7.90
CA PHE A 100 35.11 -3.49 -6.50
C PHE A 100 33.91 -2.63 -6.07
N ASP A 101 33.85 -1.37 -6.49
CA ASP A 101 32.71 -0.49 -6.23
C ASP A 101 31.43 -1.00 -6.93
N THR A 102 31.55 -1.48 -8.17
CA THR A 102 30.40 -2.05 -8.91
C THR A 102 29.91 -3.35 -8.26
N ILE A 103 30.82 -4.25 -7.87
CA ILE A 103 30.46 -5.50 -7.17
C ILE A 103 29.81 -5.16 -5.83
N THR A 104 30.38 -4.23 -5.07
CA THR A 104 29.83 -3.78 -3.78
C THR A 104 28.43 -3.20 -3.94
N LYS A 105 28.22 -2.35 -4.96
CA LYS A 105 26.89 -1.80 -5.29
C LYS A 105 25.90 -2.90 -5.69
N MET A 106 26.31 -3.89 -6.47
CA MET A 106 25.47 -5.03 -6.83
C MET A 106 25.08 -5.88 -5.62
N VAL A 107 26.01 -6.12 -4.68
CA VAL A 107 25.74 -6.85 -3.44
C VAL A 107 24.80 -6.04 -2.52
N ILE A 108 25.01 -4.73 -2.39
CA ILE A 108 24.09 -3.87 -1.62
C ILE A 108 22.70 -3.86 -2.28
N PHE A 109 22.63 -3.81 -3.61
CA PHE A 109 21.37 -3.84 -4.34
C PHE A 109 20.64 -5.18 -4.14
N SER A 110 21.35 -6.32 -4.25
CA SER A 110 20.73 -7.64 -4.02
C SER A 110 20.21 -7.78 -2.60
N LEU A 111 20.97 -7.34 -1.58
CA LEU A 111 20.52 -7.30 -0.19
C LEU A 111 19.28 -6.42 -0.01
N ARG A 112 19.20 -5.27 -0.69
CA ARG A 112 18.00 -4.41 -0.68
C ARG A 112 16.80 -5.10 -1.31
N VAL A 113 16.98 -5.82 -2.43
CA VAL A 113 15.91 -6.58 -3.08
C VAL A 113 15.40 -7.71 -2.18
N VAL A 114 16.30 -8.44 -1.51
CA VAL A 114 15.91 -9.48 -0.54
C VAL A 114 15.13 -8.88 0.63
N ARG A 115 15.63 -7.80 1.24
CA ARG A 115 14.92 -7.10 2.33
C ARG A 115 13.56 -6.57 1.88
N PHE A 116 13.47 -6.03 0.67
CA PHE A 116 12.21 -5.58 0.09
C PHE A 116 11.24 -6.75 -0.12
N THR A 117 11.72 -7.89 -0.59
CA THR A 117 10.89 -9.10 -0.77
C THR A 117 10.36 -9.61 0.57
N VAL A 118 11.21 -9.68 1.61
CA VAL A 118 10.78 -10.06 2.97
C VAL A 118 9.77 -9.07 3.52
N PHE A 119 9.97 -7.77 3.31
CA PHE A 119 9.01 -6.73 3.71
C PHE A 119 7.66 -6.91 3.01
N VAL A 120 7.65 -7.16 1.69
CA VAL A 120 6.42 -7.38 0.92
C VAL A 120 5.68 -8.64 1.39
N VAL A 121 6.39 -9.77 1.57
CA VAL A 121 5.79 -11.02 2.07
C VAL A 121 5.22 -10.83 3.47
N THR A 122 5.96 -10.18 4.36
CA THR A 122 5.49 -9.88 5.73
C THR A 122 4.26 -8.97 5.68
N SER A 123 4.29 -7.92 4.87
CA SER A 123 3.16 -7.02 4.65
C SER A 123 1.91 -7.74 4.15
N LEU A 124 2.06 -8.73 3.26
CA LEU A 124 0.94 -9.56 2.79
C LEU A 124 0.33 -10.42 3.89
N VAL A 125 1.14 -11.00 4.80
CA VAL A 125 0.61 -11.73 5.97
C VAL A 125 -0.19 -10.79 6.87
N TYR A 126 0.31 -9.58 7.10
CA TYR A 126 -0.42 -8.55 7.83
C TYR A 126 -1.71 -8.14 7.10
N PHE A 127 -1.66 -7.97 5.78
CA PHE A 127 -2.82 -7.63 4.97
C PHE A 127 -3.89 -8.72 4.99
N HIS A 128 -3.51 -10.01 4.91
CA HIS A 128 -4.45 -11.12 5.07
C HIS A 128 -5.14 -11.10 6.44
N ARG A 129 -4.38 -10.81 7.50
CA ARG A 129 -4.94 -10.68 8.85
C ARG A 129 -5.90 -9.49 8.95
N ILE A 130 -5.56 -8.35 8.34
CA ILE A 130 -6.42 -7.16 8.27
C ILE A 130 -7.69 -7.48 7.48
N LEU A 131 -7.59 -8.14 6.33
CA LEU A 131 -8.74 -8.57 5.54
C LEU A 131 -9.68 -9.49 6.33
N ARG A 132 -9.13 -10.43 7.11
CA ARG A 132 -9.95 -11.29 7.98
C ARG A 132 -10.68 -10.48 9.04
N ILE A 133 -9.99 -9.53 9.70
CA ILE A 133 -10.61 -8.64 10.68
C ILE A 133 -11.69 -7.77 10.01
N PHE A 134 -11.42 -7.26 8.81
CA PHE A 134 -12.36 -6.48 8.03
C PHE A 134 -13.60 -7.29 7.67
N PHE A 135 -13.46 -8.54 7.22
CA PHE A 135 -14.61 -9.41 6.96
C PHE A 135 -15.43 -9.67 8.21
N VAL A 136 -14.79 -9.99 9.34
CA VAL A 136 -15.49 -10.13 10.63
C VAL A 136 -16.22 -8.85 11.01
N PHE A 137 -15.60 -7.68 10.79
CA PHE A 137 -16.25 -6.40 11.06
C PHE A 137 -17.46 -6.16 10.15
N CYS A 138 -17.34 -6.45 8.85
CA CYS A 138 -18.47 -6.37 7.91
C CYS A 138 -19.60 -7.34 8.28
N ASP A 139 -19.27 -8.56 8.71
CA ASP A 139 -20.24 -9.57 9.13
C ASP A 139 -21.02 -9.08 10.38
N VAL A 140 -20.33 -8.43 11.33
CA VAL A 140 -20.96 -7.81 12.51
C VAL A 140 -21.90 -6.66 12.13
N MET A 141 -21.51 -5.82 11.16
CA MET A 141 -22.33 -4.67 10.74
C MET A 141 -23.57 -5.12 9.95
N THR A 142 -23.42 -6.12 9.08
CA THR A 142 -24.47 -6.55 8.13
C THR A 142 -25.39 -7.67 8.66
N PHE A 143 -25.28 -8.05 9.94
CA PHE A 143 -26.06 -9.11 10.60
C PHE A 143 -26.06 -10.47 9.88
N SER A 144 -25.07 -10.70 9.01
CA SER A 144 -24.93 -11.93 8.24
C SER A 144 -23.58 -12.55 8.55
N ASN A 145 -23.55 -13.87 8.76
CA ASN A 145 -22.37 -14.57 9.25
C ASN A 145 -21.19 -14.51 8.28
N HIS A 146 -21.42 -14.31 6.97
CA HIS A 146 -20.41 -14.37 5.91
C HIS A 146 -20.68 -13.39 4.75
N PHE A 147 -21.26 -12.21 5.00
CA PHE A 147 -21.76 -11.31 3.94
C PHE A 147 -20.73 -11.01 2.86
N MET A 148 -19.56 -10.49 3.24
CA MET A 148 -18.53 -10.13 2.27
C MET A 148 -17.92 -11.37 1.63
N ARG A 149 -17.79 -12.46 2.39
CA ARG A 149 -17.21 -13.72 1.93
C ARG A 149 -18.09 -14.38 0.87
N ASP A 150 -19.41 -14.31 1.03
CA ASP A 150 -20.41 -14.76 0.07
C ASP A 150 -20.35 -13.94 -1.22
N ALA A 151 -20.21 -12.61 -1.11
CA ALA A 151 -20.03 -11.73 -2.27
C ALA A 151 -18.76 -12.07 -3.06
N PHE A 152 -17.62 -12.27 -2.38
CA PHE A 152 -16.39 -12.69 -3.03
C PHE A 152 -16.51 -14.07 -3.69
N THR A 153 -17.15 -15.01 -3.02
CA THR A 153 -17.37 -16.37 -3.51
C THR A 153 -18.25 -16.36 -4.76
N TYR A 154 -19.29 -15.52 -4.80
CA TYR A 154 -20.16 -15.35 -5.96
C TYR A 154 -19.44 -14.73 -7.18
N ILE A 155 -18.59 -13.73 -6.97
CA ILE A 155 -17.77 -13.15 -8.06
C ILE A 155 -16.89 -14.23 -8.69
N LEU A 156 -16.22 -15.01 -7.84
CA LEU A 156 -15.20 -15.99 -8.22
C LEU A 156 -15.76 -17.36 -8.59
N GLN A 157 -17.08 -17.55 -8.58
CA GLN A 157 -17.75 -18.86 -8.78
C GLN A 157 -17.34 -19.58 -10.09
N ASP A 158 -17.01 -18.83 -11.16
CA ASP A 158 -16.68 -19.43 -12.47
C ASP A 158 -15.19 -19.82 -12.58
N ALA A 159 -14.36 -19.44 -11.60
CA ALA A 159 -12.94 -19.69 -11.60
C ALA A 159 -12.63 -21.07 -11.02
N SER A 160 -12.80 -22.13 -11.83
CA SER A 160 -12.49 -23.52 -11.44
C SER A 160 -11.06 -23.72 -10.92
N GLY A 161 -10.10 -22.88 -11.34
CA GLY A 161 -8.73 -22.87 -10.83
C GLY A 161 -8.61 -22.45 -9.36
N MET A 162 -9.46 -21.53 -8.89
CA MET A 162 -9.42 -21.05 -7.51
C MET A 162 -9.97 -22.07 -6.52
N LEU A 163 -11.00 -22.83 -6.92
CA LEU A 163 -11.54 -23.92 -6.11
C LEU A 163 -10.50 -25.04 -5.94
N LYS A 164 -9.85 -25.45 -7.03
CA LYS A 164 -8.74 -26.43 -6.97
C LYS A 164 -7.61 -25.95 -6.07
N GLN A 165 -7.26 -24.67 -6.14
CA GLN A 165 -6.24 -24.11 -5.28
C GLN A 165 -6.66 -24.10 -3.80
N HIS A 166 -7.95 -23.84 -3.53
CA HIS A 166 -8.52 -23.92 -2.19
C HIS A 166 -8.45 -25.35 -1.63
N GLU A 167 -8.76 -26.37 -2.43
CA GLU A 167 -8.61 -27.78 -2.05
C GLU A 167 -7.16 -28.11 -1.64
N ILE A 168 -6.18 -27.66 -2.42
CA ILE A 168 -4.75 -27.83 -2.12
C ILE A 168 -4.39 -27.15 -0.79
N ILE A 169 -4.91 -25.95 -0.53
CA ILE A 169 -4.67 -25.24 0.73
C ILE A 169 -5.29 -25.98 1.92
N MET A 170 -6.52 -26.48 1.77
CA MET A 170 -7.21 -27.23 2.83
C MET A 170 -6.54 -28.58 3.12
N ASN A 171 -5.98 -29.23 2.10
CA ASN A 171 -5.15 -30.43 2.30
C ASN A 171 -3.87 -30.11 3.10
N ASN A 172 -3.32 -28.90 2.97
CA ASN A 172 -2.15 -28.42 3.73
C ASN A 172 -2.53 -27.69 5.03
N GLU A 173 -3.57 -28.16 5.73
CA GLU A 173 -4.03 -27.62 7.03
C GLU A 173 -4.43 -26.13 7.00
N GLY A 174 -4.86 -25.63 5.84
CA GLY A 174 -5.24 -24.23 5.67
C GLY A 174 -4.04 -23.27 5.56
N ASN A 175 -2.82 -23.78 5.36
CA ASN A 175 -1.64 -22.94 5.22
C ASN A 175 -1.55 -22.34 3.81
N VAL A 176 -1.82 -21.04 3.71
CA VAL A 176 -1.74 -20.25 2.47
C VAL A 176 -0.33 -20.22 1.87
N LEU A 177 0.69 -20.38 2.71
CA LEU A 177 2.11 -20.34 2.36
C LEU A 177 2.73 -21.75 2.27
N TYR A 178 1.93 -22.79 2.06
CA TYR A 178 2.41 -24.19 1.96
C TYR A 178 3.58 -24.35 0.96
N PHE A 179 3.58 -23.58 -0.12
CA PHE A 179 4.58 -23.62 -1.18
C PHE A 179 5.99 -23.17 -0.74
N LEU A 180 6.12 -22.47 0.40
CA LEU A 180 7.42 -22.12 0.99
C LEU A 180 8.05 -23.26 1.81
N LYS A 181 7.24 -24.24 2.24
CA LYS A 181 7.69 -25.39 3.03
C LYS A 181 8.15 -26.57 2.15
N ASN A 182 7.68 -26.63 0.91
CA ASN A 182 7.99 -27.72 -0.01
C ASN A 182 9.33 -27.46 -0.71
N ALA A 183 10.27 -28.40 -0.54
CA ALA A 183 11.66 -28.30 -1.04
C ALA A 183 11.77 -28.18 -2.57
N ASP A 184 10.76 -28.64 -3.31
CA ASP A 184 10.72 -28.58 -4.79
C ASP A 184 10.58 -27.14 -5.33
N ASN A 185 10.20 -26.17 -4.49
CA ASN A 185 9.98 -24.78 -4.89
C ASN A 185 11.18 -23.84 -4.62
N ASN A 186 12.33 -24.38 -4.22
CA ASN A 186 13.54 -23.60 -3.91
C ASN A 186 14.09 -22.79 -5.10
N GLY A 187 13.59 -23.02 -6.32
CA GLY A 187 13.93 -22.28 -7.54
C GLY A 187 12.91 -21.22 -7.98
N MET A 188 11.87 -20.93 -7.19
CA MET A 188 10.84 -19.97 -7.59
C MET A 188 11.36 -18.52 -7.58
N SER A 189 11.15 -17.80 -8.68
CA SER A 189 11.36 -16.35 -8.75
C SER A 189 10.53 -15.62 -7.69
N SER A 190 11.09 -14.56 -7.09
CA SER A 190 10.39 -13.71 -6.10
C SER A 190 9.03 -13.21 -6.58
N TRP A 191 8.87 -13.00 -7.89
CA TRP A 191 7.59 -12.62 -8.48
C TRP A 191 6.56 -13.74 -8.44
N ASN A 192 6.98 -14.99 -8.69
CA ASN A 192 6.09 -16.15 -8.64
C ASN A 192 5.68 -16.46 -7.20
N VAL A 193 6.59 -16.26 -6.24
CA VAL A 193 6.30 -16.33 -4.79
C VAL A 193 5.22 -15.31 -4.42
N LEU A 194 5.37 -14.07 -4.89
CA LEU A 194 4.42 -13.00 -4.63
C LEU A 194 3.04 -13.28 -5.24
N TYR A 195 3.00 -13.65 -6.51
CA TYR A 195 1.77 -13.99 -7.22
C TYR A 195 1.05 -15.17 -6.55
N SER A 196 1.79 -16.23 -6.21
CA SER A 196 1.23 -17.42 -5.55
C SER A 196 0.70 -17.09 -4.16
N ALA A 197 1.41 -16.25 -3.39
CA ALA A 197 0.93 -15.80 -2.09
C ALA A 197 -0.41 -15.06 -2.20
N ILE A 198 -0.54 -14.13 -3.15
CA ILE A 198 -1.78 -13.37 -3.38
C ILE A 198 -2.89 -14.32 -3.84
N TYR A 199 -2.62 -15.16 -4.84
CA TYR A 199 -3.59 -16.08 -5.40
C TYR A 199 -4.12 -17.09 -4.37
N ASN A 200 -3.23 -17.62 -3.51
CA ASN A 200 -3.61 -18.51 -2.42
C ASN A 200 -4.41 -17.77 -1.35
N THR A 201 -4.05 -16.53 -1.04
CA THR A 201 -4.75 -15.70 -0.06
C THR A 201 -6.20 -15.49 -0.50
N VAL A 202 -6.41 -15.14 -1.77
CA VAL A 202 -7.77 -14.96 -2.31
C VAL A 202 -8.51 -16.29 -2.36
N SER A 203 -7.86 -17.37 -2.82
CA SER A 203 -8.48 -18.70 -2.86
C SER A 203 -8.91 -19.18 -1.46
N ALA A 204 -8.11 -18.92 -0.42
CA ALA A 204 -8.45 -19.25 0.97
C ALA A 204 -9.66 -18.49 1.53
N THR A 205 -10.09 -17.41 0.88
CA THR A 205 -11.27 -16.63 1.33
C THR A 205 -12.61 -17.16 0.82
N LEU A 206 -12.61 -18.18 -0.05
CA LEU A 206 -13.85 -18.78 -0.55
C LEU A 206 -14.65 -19.47 0.56
N VAL A 207 -15.99 -19.40 0.48
CA VAL A 207 -16.90 -20.18 1.33
C VAL A 207 -17.13 -21.54 0.69
N THR A 208 -16.61 -22.58 1.31
CA THR A 208 -16.68 -23.95 0.80
C THR A 208 -17.03 -24.92 1.93
N ASP A 209 -17.74 -25.98 1.56
CA ASP A 209 -17.87 -27.19 2.37
C ASP A 209 -16.88 -28.22 1.83
N CYS A 210 -15.87 -28.52 2.63
CA CYS A 210 -14.83 -29.47 2.28
C CYS A 210 -15.03 -30.78 3.04
N ILE A 211 -15.07 -31.89 2.31
CA ILE A 211 -15.16 -33.23 2.88
C ILE A 211 -13.82 -33.92 2.65
N LYS A 212 -13.24 -34.47 3.71
CA LYS A 212 -12.06 -35.34 3.63
C LYS A 212 -12.55 -36.78 3.54
N ILE A 213 -12.28 -37.45 2.41
CA ILE A 213 -12.62 -38.85 2.22
C ILE A 213 -11.53 -39.69 2.89
N ASP A 214 -11.93 -40.55 3.84
CA ASP A 214 -11.10 -41.35 4.76
C ASP A 214 -9.71 -41.75 4.22
N ASP A 215 -8.69 -41.54 5.08
CA ASP A 215 -7.26 -41.84 4.94
C ASP A 215 -6.53 -41.42 3.66
N SER A 216 -7.21 -40.79 2.71
CA SER A 216 -6.61 -40.17 1.54
C SER A 216 -6.32 -38.68 1.78
N THR A 217 -5.22 -38.18 1.22
CA THR A 217 -4.89 -36.75 1.15
C THR A 217 -5.77 -35.97 0.18
N ASN A 218 -6.93 -36.52 -0.22
CA ASN A 218 -7.80 -35.91 -1.21
C ASN A 218 -8.96 -35.22 -0.52
N VAL A 219 -8.83 -33.91 -0.34
CA VAL A 219 -9.91 -33.04 0.13
C VAL A 219 -10.66 -32.55 -1.10
N THR A 220 -11.96 -32.84 -1.16
CA THR A 220 -12.85 -32.29 -2.19
C THR A 220 -13.69 -31.18 -1.58
N CYS A 221 -13.65 -29.99 -2.18
CA CYS A 221 -14.37 -28.82 -1.68
C CYS A 221 -15.47 -28.42 -2.67
N GLN A 222 -16.68 -28.20 -2.17
CA GLN A 222 -17.78 -27.64 -2.94
C GLN A 222 -18.09 -26.23 -2.46
N LEU A 223 -18.42 -25.34 -3.39
CA LEU A 223 -18.84 -23.98 -3.06
C LEU A 223 -20.20 -24.02 -2.36
N VAL A 224 -20.32 -23.29 -1.25
CA VAL A 224 -21.60 -23.17 -0.55
C VAL A 224 -22.48 -22.20 -1.33
N THR A 225 -23.49 -22.73 -2.03
CA THR A 225 -24.41 -21.95 -2.87
C THR A 225 -25.72 -21.59 -2.17
N ASP A 226 -25.87 -21.93 -0.88
CA ASP A 226 -27.09 -21.67 -0.12
C ASP A 226 -27.19 -20.22 0.43
N SER A 227 -26.26 -19.35 0.06
CA SER A 227 -26.26 -17.96 0.52
C SER A 227 -27.23 -17.07 -0.27
N LEU A 228 -27.59 -15.93 0.35
CA LEU A 228 -28.60 -15.01 -0.17
C LEU A 228 -28.26 -14.49 -1.58
N ILE A 229 -26.98 -14.25 -1.87
CA ILE A 229 -26.55 -13.73 -3.18
C ILE A 229 -26.76 -14.74 -4.31
N PHE A 230 -26.51 -16.03 -4.07
CA PHE A 230 -26.79 -17.09 -5.05
C PHE A 230 -28.29 -17.28 -5.27
N LYS A 231 -29.09 -17.27 -4.20
CA LYS A 231 -30.55 -17.31 -4.28
C LYS A 231 -31.12 -16.13 -5.06
N LEU A 232 -30.61 -14.92 -4.82
CA LEU A 232 -31.01 -13.72 -5.55
C LEU A 232 -30.66 -13.84 -7.04
N SER A 233 -29.47 -14.35 -7.37
CA SER A 233 -29.07 -14.61 -8.75
C SER A 233 -29.99 -15.63 -9.43
N GLN A 234 -30.40 -16.69 -8.72
CA GLN A 234 -31.33 -17.70 -9.21
C GLN A 234 -32.73 -17.12 -9.47
N VAL A 235 -33.21 -16.23 -8.61
CA VAL A 235 -34.49 -15.53 -8.82
C VAL A 235 -34.40 -14.63 -10.05
N ILE A 236 -33.34 -13.83 -10.20
CA ILE A 236 -33.17 -12.94 -11.36
C ILE A 236 -33.11 -13.74 -12.67
N THR A 237 -32.39 -14.86 -12.68
CA THR A 237 -32.31 -15.73 -13.87
C THR A 237 -33.63 -16.41 -14.20
N THR A 238 -34.46 -16.70 -13.21
CA THR A 238 -35.81 -17.26 -13.42
C THR A 238 -36.71 -16.26 -14.16
N TYR A 239 -36.63 -14.96 -13.82
CA TYR A 239 -37.41 -13.92 -14.48
C TYR A 239 -36.78 -13.40 -15.78
N TYR A 240 -35.45 -13.45 -15.89
CA TYR A 240 -34.69 -12.96 -17.05
C TYR A 240 -33.71 -14.03 -17.55
N PRO A 241 -34.20 -15.08 -18.24
CA PRO A 241 -33.36 -16.20 -18.67
C PRO A 241 -32.29 -15.81 -19.70
N SER A 242 -32.46 -14.69 -20.42
CA SER A 242 -31.48 -14.13 -21.36
C SER A 242 -30.16 -13.71 -20.69
N LEU A 243 -30.19 -13.43 -19.38
CA LEU A 243 -29.01 -13.08 -18.59
C LEU A 243 -28.14 -14.29 -18.22
N ASN A 244 -28.62 -15.52 -18.42
CA ASN A 244 -27.83 -16.74 -18.22
C ASN A 244 -26.95 -17.11 -19.44
N SER A 245 -26.87 -16.22 -20.43
CA SER A 245 -25.96 -16.36 -21.57
C SER A 245 -24.51 -16.02 -21.16
N PRO A 246 -23.48 -16.54 -21.85
CA PRO A 246 -22.08 -16.26 -21.52
C PRO A 246 -21.75 -14.75 -21.50
N THR A 247 -22.41 -13.95 -22.35
CA THR A 247 -22.31 -12.48 -22.37
C THR A 247 -23.19 -11.79 -21.32
N GLY A 248 -24.33 -12.37 -20.97
CA GLY A 248 -25.24 -11.88 -19.92
C GLY A 248 -24.78 -12.19 -18.49
N SER A 249 -23.93 -13.21 -18.31
CA SER A 249 -23.45 -13.68 -17.01
C SER A 249 -22.75 -12.59 -16.19
N THR A 250 -21.96 -11.73 -16.84
CA THR A 250 -21.30 -10.59 -16.18
C THR A 250 -22.31 -9.54 -15.72
N VAL A 251 -23.33 -9.25 -16.53
CA VAL A 251 -24.39 -8.29 -16.20
C VAL A 251 -25.25 -8.82 -15.06
N LEU A 252 -25.56 -10.12 -15.08
CA LEU A 252 -26.24 -10.81 -13.98
C LEU A 252 -25.43 -10.70 -12.69
N LYS A 253 -24.14 -11.00 -12.73
CA LYS A 253 -23.27 -10.90 -11.55
C LYS A 253 -23.21 -9.49 -11.00
N LEU A 254 -22.99 -8.51 -11.87
CA LEU A 254 -22.88 -7.11 -11.46
C LEU A 254 -24.19 -6.58 -10.88
N SER A 255 -25.33 -6.87 -11.53
CA SER A 255 -26.65 -6.45 -11.03
C SER A 255 -27.03 -7.12 -9.72
N THR A 256 -26.80 -8.43 -9.60
CA THR A 256 -27.04 -9.18 -8.36
C THR A 256 -26.16 -8.66 -7.23
N LEU A 257 -24.87 -8.41 -7.50
CA LEU A 257 -23.95 -7.85 -6.52
C LEU A 257 -24.32 -6.43 -6.11
N LEU A 258 -24.74 -5.58 -7.06
CA LEU A 258 -25.16 -4.22 -6.77
C LEU A 258 -26.41 -4.21 -5.87
N LEU A 259 -27.39 -5.05 -6.17
CA LEU A 259 -28.59 -5.21 -5.32
C LEU A 259 -28.23 -5.74 -3.93
N TYR A 260 -27.31 -6.71 -3.86
CA TYR A 260 -26.84 -7.29 -2.61
C TYR A 260 -26.12 -6.24 -1.74
N MET A 261 -25.25 -5.42 -2.32
CA MET A 261 -24.56 -4.33 -1.61
C MET A 261 -25.52 -3.20 -1.21
N LEU A 262 -26.49 -2.86 -2.06
CA LEU A 262 -27.51 -1.85 -1.73
C LEU A 262 -28.36 -2.28 -0.54
N TYR A 263 -28.74 -3.56 -0.49
CA TYR A 263 -29.46 -4.15 0.64
C TYR A 263 -28.69 -3.97 1.95
N ALA A 264 -27.37 -4.24 1.96
CA ALA A 264 -26.54 -4.00 3.14
C ALA A 264 -26.46 -2.53 3.54
N ILE A 265 -26.22 -1.62 2.59
CA ILE A 265 -26.12 -0.17 2.88
C ILE A 265 -27.44 0.35 3.49
N LEU A 266 -28.59 -0.06 2.95
CA LEU A 266 -29.88 0.34 3.51
C LEU A 266 -30.10 -0.24 4.91
N GLY A 267 -29.68 -1.49 5.15
CA GLY A 267 -29.70 -2.11 6.47
C GLY A 267 -28.85 -1.34 7.48
N ASP A 268 -27.62 -0.98 7.11
CA ASP A 268 -26.70 -0.21 7.94
C ASP A 268 -27.26 1.18 8.29
N ILE A 269 -27.87 1.87 7.33
CA ILE A 269 -28.52 3.19 7.56
C ILE A 269 -29.62 3.07 8.62
N ILE A 270 -30.45 2.03 8.55
CA ILE A 270 -31.52 1.79 9.53
C ILE A 270 -30.90 1.51 10.91
N CYS A 271 -29.88 0.67 10.97
CA CYS A 271 -29.24 0.29 12.23
C CYS A 271 -28.54 1.46 12.90
N ILE A 272 -27.85 2.30 12.12
CA ILE A 272 -27.25 3.55 12.60
C ILE A 272 -28.33 4.49 13.14
N ASN A 273 -29.47 4.62 12.46
CA ASN A 273 -30.57 5.46 12.93
C ASN A 273 -31.13 4.97 14.28
N VAL A 274 -31.39 3.67 14.40
CA VAL A 274 -31.84 3.05 15.67
C VAL A 274 -30.79 3.22 16.77
N TRP A 275 -29.51 3.05 16.45
CA TRP A 275 -28.41 3.24 17.40
C TRP A 275 -28.34 4.69 17.89
N PHE A 276 -28.46 5.68 17.00
CA PHE A 276 -28.54 7.09 17.39
C PHE A 276 -29.74 7.39 18.28
N PHE A 277 -30.92 6.85 17.94
CA PHE A 277 -32.11 7.00 18.77
C PHE A 277 -31.91 6.38 20.16
N CYS A 278 -31.29 5.20 20.22
CA CYS A 278 -30.97 4.52 21.47
C CYS A 278 -29.99 5.33 22.31
N MET A 279 -28.88 5.79 21.72
CA MET A 279 -27.86 6.60 22.38
C MET A 279 -28.41 7.93 22.89
N TYR A 280 -29.27 8.60 22.11
CA TYR A 280 -29.95 9.82 22.54
C TYR A 280 -30.79 9.58 23.80
N ASN A 281 -31.60 8.52 23.82
CA ASN A 281 -32.41 8.16 24.98
C ASN A 281 -31.57 7.75 26.20
N PHE A 282 -30.46 7.04 25.99
CA PHE A 282 -29.52 6.69 27.06
C PHE A 282 -28.86 7.94 27.65
N LEU A 283 -28.42 8.87 26.81
CA LEU A 283 -27.82 10.14 27.26
C LEU A 283 -28.83 11.01 28.02
N ASP A 284 -30.05 11.15 27.52
CA ASP A 284 -31.11 11.89 28.21
C ASP A 284 -31.40 11.29 29.61
N ARG A 285 -31.52 9.96 29.70
CA ARG A 285 -31.66 9.27 31.00
C ARG A 285 -30.44 9.48 31.90
N ALA A 286 -29.22 9.38 31.36
CA ALA A 286 -27.99 9.57 32.14
C ALA A 286 -27.89 10.99 32.72
N VAL A 287 -28.28 12.02 31.94
CA VAL A 287 -28.33 13.41 32.42
C VAL A 287 -29.37 13.56 33.54
N LYS A 288 -30.56 12.95 33.41
CA LYS A 288 -31.59 12.94 34.45
C LYS A 288 -31.11 12.25 35.73
N TYR A 289 -30.47 11.09 35.63
CA TYR A 289 -29.88 10.42 36.80
C TYR A 289 -28.79 11.25 37.46
N LYS A 290 -27.89 11.87 36.67
CA LYS A 290 -26.87 12.79 37.18
C LYS A 290 -27.49 13.92 38.00
N GLN A 291 -28.59 14.52 37.52
CA GLN A 291 -29.28 15.58 38.24
C GLN A 291 -29.91 15.09 39.55
N ILE A 292 -30.50 13.88 39.57
CA ILE A 292 -31.01 13.25 40.79
C ILE A 292 -29.89 13.04 41.81
N PHE A 293 -28.74 12.49 41.41
CA PHE A 293 -27.59 12.28 42.30
C PHE A 293 -27.02 13.60 42.84
N VAL A 294 -26.92 14.65 42.02
CA VAL A 294 -26.47 15.97 42.46
C VAL A 294 -27.45 16.58 43.47
N ASN A 295 -28.75 16.45 43.25
CA ASN A 295 -29.79 16.94 44.16
C ASN A 295 -29.79 16.16 45.48
N LEU A 296 -29.69 14.83 45.44
CA LEU A 296 -29.56 13.99 46.63
C LEU A 296 -28.31 14.34 47.44
N ARG A 297 -27.16 14.53 46.78
CA ARG A 297 -25.93 15.00 47.44
C ARG A 297 -26.15 16.34 48.15
N GLY A 298 -26.85 17.27 47.49
CA GLY A 298 -27.20 18.56 48.09
C GLY A 298 -28.11 18.46 49.30
N ILE A 299 -29.11 17.57 49.27
CA ILE A 299 -30.03 17.32 50.39
C ILE A 299 -29.30 16.67 51.57
N VAL A 300 -28.51 15.62 51.31
CA VAL A 300 -27.70 14.95 52.34
C VAL A 300 -26.74 15.95 52.98
N TRP A 301 -26.03 16.76 52.19
CA TRP A 301 -25.12 17.78 52.72
C TRP A 301 -25.83 18.81 53.61
N LYS A 302 -26.97 19.35 53.16
CA LYS A 302 -27.77 20.31 53.94
C LYS A 302 -28.35 19.68 55.21
N SER A 303 -28.78 18.43 55.15
CA SER A 303 -29.31 17.69 56.30
C SER A 303 -28.22 17.42 57.33
N LEU A 304 -27.01 17.08 56.89
CA LEU A 304 -25.88 16.74 57.76
C LEU A 304 -25.32 18.00 58.43
N VAL A 305 -25.18 19.10 57.69
CA VAL A 305 -24.76 20.40 58.25
C VAL A 305 -25.77 20.96 59.25
N ARG A 306 -27.08 20.81 58.99
CA ARG A 306 -28.13 21.26 59.91
C ARG A 306 -28.22 20.41 61.19
N TYR A 307 -27.71 19.18 61.18
CA TYR A 307 -27.66 18.32 62.36
C TYR A 307 -26.39 18.57 63.22
N LEU A 308 -25.41 19.30 62.68
CA LEU A 308 -24.10 19.54 63.30
C LEU A 308 -23.99 20.94 63.94
N ILE A 309 -24.97 21.82 63.68
CA ILE A 309 -25.18 23.15 64.28
C ILE A 309 -26.34 23.04 65.26
#